data_AF-A0A257UEY2-F1
#
_entry.id   AF-A0A257UEY2-F1
#
_cell.length_a   1.000
_cell.length_b   1.000
_cell.length_c   1.000
_cell.angle_alpha   90.00
_cell.angle_beta   90.00
_cell.angle_gamma   90.00
#
_symmetry.space_group_name_H-M   'P 1'
#
loop_
_entity.id
_entity.type
_entity.pdbx_description
1 polymer ?
#
loop_
_entity_poly.entity_id
_entity_poly.type
_entity_poly.pdbx_seq_one_letter_code
_entity_poly.pdbx_strand_id
1 'polypeptide(L)'
;MDTFAKVNPESFSEVYPSLGQWAFGVLLAAHHMLSEYERELEVADQAIRSFPELLTFRAAKVRALVALGRLDEANRVIDDSLAVPSRDMTPAGLMLSAAVELRAHGHRAAALQTAARAVDWLGSRPPSETTKDEHRVVLAAALYAAERWDEARPIYQELAARVPLTGGHGESPNAPPTPTDVSETVRVSRAIAYAGALGALAARRGDRGEALRVSAELARLDRPFLFGAHTYGRARIAALLGERQQAVDLLRESFAQGNSYGVNLHRAMDLEPLHGYAPFEELLKPKG
;
A
#
# COMPACT_ATOMS: atom_id res chain seq x y z
N MET A 1 25.76 -6.94 22.08
CA MET A 1 26.56 -6.33 21.01
C MET A 1 25.63 -5.50 20.18
N ASP A 2 25.69 -4.19 20.36
CA ASP A 2 24.81 -3.21 19.73
C ASP A 2 25.50 -2.67 18.48
N THR A 3 25.47 -3.48 17.41
CA THR A 3 26.22 -3.20 16.18
C THR A 3 25.47 -2.22 15.28
N PHE A 4 24.16 -2.03 15.47
CA PHE A 4 23.34 -1.13 14.67
C PHE A 4 23.23 0.28 15.27
N ALA A 5 23.28 0.48 16.60
CA ALA A 5 23.20 1.82 17.18
C ALA A 5 24.43 2.72 16.93
N LYS A 6 25.51 2.18 16.37
CA LYS A 6 26.75 2.93 16.07
C LYS A 6 26.86 3.40 14.63
N VAL A 7 25.93 3.01 13.75
CA VAL A 7 25.94 3.45 12.36
C VAL A 7 25.13 4.72 12.28
N ASN A 8 25.80 5.87 12.16
CA ASN A 8 25.12 7.12 11.81
C ASN A 8 24.52 6.93 10.39
N PRO A 9 23.18 6.97 10.24
CA PRO A 9 22.52 6.73 8.96
C PRO A 9 22.96 7.71 7.87
N GLU A 10 23.26 8.97 8.23
CA GLU A 10 23.74 9.98 7.29
C GLU A 10 25.13 9.58 6.75
N SER A 11 26.12 9.33 7.61
CA SER A 11 27.46 8.92 7.15
C SER A 11 27.48 7.57 6.43
N PHE A 12 26.56 6.67 6.79
CA PHE A 12 26.43 5.37 6.13
C PHE A 12 25.80 5.51 4.74
N SER A 13 24.84 6.43 4.57
CA SER A 13 24.22 6.73 3.28
C SER A 13 25.19 7.34 2.27
N GLU A 14 26.19 8.10 2.74
CA GLU A 14 27.26 8.63 1.89
C GLU A 14 28.13 7.51 1.29
N VAL A 15 28.39 6.45 2.07
CA VAL A 15 29.26 5.33 1.65
C VAL A 15 28.47 4.24 0.92
N TYR A 16 27.23 3.98 1.32
CA TYR A 16 26.36 2.94 0.75
C TYR A 16 24.93 3.46 0.51
N PRO A 17 24.69 4.19 -0.59
CA PRO A 17 23.41 4.87 -0.82
C PRO A 17 22.18 3.95 -0.81
N SER A 18 22.27 2.75 -1.40
CA SER A 18 21.15 1.79 -1.43
C SER A 18 20.85 1.16 -0.06
N LEU A 19 21.89 0.82 0.70
CA LEU A 19 21.74 0.29 2.06
C LEU A 19 21.28 1.38 3.03
N GLY A 20 21.73 2.62 2.84
CA GLY A 20 21.26 3.79 3.58
C GLY A 20 19.77 4.06 3.34
N GLN A 21 19.31 4.06 2.08
CA GLN A 21 17.90 4.20 1.75
C GLN A 21 17.03 3.13 2.42
N TRP A 22 17.48 1.86 2.37
CA TRP A 22 16.79 0.75 3.02
C TRP A 22 16.75 0.91 4.54
N ALA A 23 17.86 1.28 5.17
CA ALA A 23 17.96 1.48 6.62
C ALA A 23 17.00 2.58 7.11
N PHE A 24 16.94 3.72 6.41
CA PHE A 24 15.96 4.77 6.72
C PHE A 24 14.52 4.25 6.63
N GLY A 25 14.19 3.50 5.57
CA GLY A 25 12.86 2.92 5.40
C GLY A 25 12.43 2.03 6.57
N VAL A 26 13.34 1.18 7.07
CA VAL A 26 13.10 0.30 8.22
C VAL A 26 12.90 1.11 9.50
N LEU A 27 13.77 2.08 9.78
CA LEU A 27 13.68 2.92 10.98
C LEU A 27 12.38 3.73 11.04
N LEU A 28 12.00 4.34 9.91
CA LEU A 28 10.75 5.10 9.78
C LEU A 28 9.53 4.23 10.08
N ALA A 29 9.49 3.03 9.47
CA ALA A 29 8.39 2.09 9.72
C ALA A 29 8.36 1.62 11.17
N ALA A 30 9.52 1.35 11.78
CA ALA A 30 9.61 0.91 13.18
C ALA A 30 9.12 1.99 14.16
N HIS A 31 9.62 3.23 14.04
CA HIS A 31 9.18 4.33 14.89
C HIS A 31 7.67 4.59 14.74
N HIS A 32 7.15 4.53 13.52
CA HIS A 32 5.71 4.66 13.29
C HIS A 32 4.91 3.58 14.02
N MET A 33 5.33 2.32 13.89
CA MET A 33 4.62 1.19 14.53
C MET A 33 4.70 1.21 16.05
N LEU A 34 5.75 1.82 16.62
CA LEU A 34 5.90 2.02 18.06
C LEU A 34 5.22 3.31 18.55
N SER A 35 4.53 4.04 17.68
CA SER A 35 3.91 5.35 17.97
C SER A 35 4.92 6.42 18.43
N GLU A 36 6.18 6.28 18.03
CA GLU A 36 7.25 7.24 18.31
C GLU A 36 7.33 8.29 17.20
N TYR A 37 6.23 9.01 16.98
CA TYR A 37 6.04 9.84 15.78
C TYR A 37 7.00 11.03 15.71
N GLU A 38 7.45 11.59 16.83
CA GLU A 38 8.50 12.62 16.85
C GLU A 38 9.84 12.09 16.34
N ARG A 39 10.22 10.86 16.75
CA ARG A 39 11.44 10.22 16.25
C ARG A 39 11.32 9.85 14.77
N GLU A 40 10.15 9.38 14.36
CA GLU A 40 9.86 9.15 12.94
C GLU A 40 10.07 10.42 12.12
N LEU A 41 9.57 11.56 12.61
CA LEU A 41 9.72 12.86 11.96
C LEU A 41 11.19 13.30 11.86
N GLU A 42 11.97 13.14 12.94
CA GLU A 42 13.41 13.44 12.95
C GLU A 42 14.18 12.59 11.93
N VAL A 43 13.89 11.28 11.88
CA VAL A 43 14.50 10.35 10.92
C VAL A 43 14.08 10.69 9.49
N ALA A 44 12.83 11.11 9.28
CA ALA A 44 12.35 11.51 7.96
C ALA A 44 13.09 12.77 7.47
N ASP A 45 13.34 13.73 8.35
CA ASP A 45 14.12 14.92 8.03
C ASP A 45 15.57 14.60 7.68
N GLN A 46 16.21 13.66 8.39
CA GLN A 46 17.54 13.14 8.03
C GLN A 46 17.52 12.50 6.64
N ALA A 47 16.56 11.60 6.39
CA ALA A 47 16.44 10.89 5.13
C ALA A 47 16.20 11.85 3.94
N ILE A 48 15.38 12.89 4.12
CA ILE A 48 15.13 13.91 3.08
C ILE A 48 16.40 14.73 2.78
N ARG A 49 17.25 15.02 3.78
CA ARG A 49 18.53 15.70 3.54
C ARG A 49 19.50 14.83 2.74
N SER A 50 19.58 13.54 3.06
CA SER A 50 20.44 12.59 2.35
C SER A 50 19.93 12.23 0.96
N PHE A 51 18.61 12.21 0.76
CA PHE A 51 17.96 11.76 -0.46
C PHE A 51 16.81 12.70 -0.88
N PRO A 52 17.11 13.95 -1.26
CA PRO A 52 16.11 14.96 -1.54
C PRO A 52 15.24 14.65 -2.76
N GLU A 53 15.65 13.72 -3.64
CA GLU A 53 14.93 13.30 -4.84
C GLU A 53 13.95 12.13 -4.60
N LEU A 54 13.95 11.53 -3.41
CA LEU A 54 13.08 10.39 -3.08
C LEU A 54 11.83 10.88 -2.35
N LEU A 55 10.68 10.81 -3.02
CA LEU A 55 9.41 11.23 -2.41
C LEU A 55 8.93 10.26 -1.33
N THR A 56 9.42 9.01 -1.29
CA THR A 56 9.09 8.07 -0.22
C THR A 56 9.39 8.62 1.18
N PHE A 57 10.48 9.38 1.36
CA PHE A 57 10.82 9.96 2.66
C PHE A 57 9.95 11.16 3.02
N ARG A 58 9.50 11.94 2.02
CA ARG A 58 8.46 12.96 2.25
C ARG A 58 7.11 12.32 2.60
N ALA A 59 6.77 11.18 2.00
CA ALA A 59 5.57 10.44 2.38
C ALA A 59 5.65 9.92 3.83
N ALA A 60 6.82 9.47 4.29
CA ALA A 60 7.04 9.11 5.69
C ALA A 60 6.95 10.32 6.64
N LYS A 61 7.50 11.47 6.24
CA LYS A 61 7.33 12.74 6.97
C LYS A 61 5.86 13.13 7.10
N VAL A 62 5.10 13.06 6.00
CA VAL A 62 3.65 13.31 6.01
C VAL A 62 2.95 12.34 6.97
N ARG A 63 3.34 11.06 6.96
CA ARG A 63 2.79 10.07 7.88
C ARG A 63 3.00 10.43 9.35
N ALA A 64 4.23 10.76 9.72
CA ALA A 64 4.55 11.20 11.08
C ALA A 64 3.75 12.46 11.48
N LEU A 65 3.66 13.45 10.59
CA LEU A 65 2.91 14.69 10.82
C LEU A 65 1.41 14.45 11.00
N VAL A 66 0.82 13.56 10.20
CA VAL A 66 -0.59 13.16 10.34
C VAL A 66 -0.82 12.48 11.70
N ALA A 67 0.06 11.56 12.10
CA ALA A 67 -0.04 10.87 13.38
C ALA A 67 0.09 11.83 14.58
N LEU A 68 0.86 12.90 14.43
CA LEU A 68 1.00 14.00 15.40
C LEU A 68 -0.15 15.02 15.36
N GLY A 69 -1.11 14.90 14.44
CA GLY A 69 -2.18 15.88 14.23
C GLY A 69 -1.73 17.21 13.60
N ARG A 70 -0.49 17.29 13.07
CA ARG A 70 0.12 18.49 12.48
C ARG A 70 -0.26 18.63 11.00
N LEU A 71 -1.56 18.72 10.73
CA LEU A 71 -2.11 18.61 9.36
C LEU A 71 -1.69 19.73 8.42
N ASP A 72 -1.53 20.96 8.92
CA ASP A 72 -1.06 22.08 8.10
C ASP A 72 0.39 21.89 7.61
N GLU A 73 1.22 21.25 8.43
CA GLU A 73 2.59 20.88 8.05
C GLU A 73 2.59 19.73 7.05
N ALA A 74 1.73 18.72 7.26
CA ALA A 74 1.56 17.63 6.32
C ALA A 74 1.15 18.16 4.93
N ASN A 75 0.19 19.09 4.87
CA ASN A 75 -0.25 19.73 3.63
C ASN A 75 0.88 20.49 2.92
N ARG A 76 1.71 21.24 3.66
CA ARG A 76 2.88 21.90 3.08
C ARG A 76 3.86 20.93 2.45
N VAL A 77 4.15 19.80 3.10
CA VAL A 77 5.04 18.77 2.53
C VAL A 77 4.41 18.14 1.26
N ILE A 78 3.09 17.96 1.23
CA ILE A 78 2.38 17.50 0.03
C ILE A 78 2.51 18.52 -1.11
N ASP A 79 2.32 19.81 -0.83
CA ASP A 79 2.41 20.87 -1.84
C ASP A 79 3.84 20.99 -2.38
N ASP A 80 4.85 20.96 -1.51
CA ASP A 80 6.26 21.00 -1.89
C ASP A 80 6.65 19.81 -2.78
N SER A 81 5.99 18.66 -2.61
CA SER A 81 6.27 17.45 -3.41
C SER A 81 6.01 17.63 -4.91
N LEU A 82 5.14 18.57 -5.29
CA LEU A 82 4.80 18.86 -6.69
C LEU A 82 6.00 19.42 -7.48
N ALA A 83 6.95 20.05 -6.80
CA ALA A 83 8.15 20.63 -7.40
C ALA A 83 9.35 19.67 -7.41
N VAL A 84 9.23 18.48 -6.81
CA VAL A 84 10.35 17.54 -6.68
C VAL A 84 10.48 16.68 -7.95
N PRO A 85 11.63 16.70 -8.64
CA PRO A 85 11.91 15.80 -9.75
C PRO A 85 12.23 14.40 -9.20
N SER A 86 11.18 13.68 -8.86
CA SER A 86 11.24 12.38 -8.19
C SER A 86 11.56 11.23 -9.14
N ARG A 87 12.27 10.21 -8.65
CA ARG A 87 12.58 8.97 -9.40
C ARG A 87 11.94 7.70 -8.83
N ASP A 88 11.34 7.75 -7.64
CA ASP A 88 10.79 6.58 -6.94
C ASP A 88 9.26 6.58 -6.82
N MET A 89 8.64 7.76 -6.83
CA MET A 89 7.19 7.93 -6.67
C MET A 89 6.71 9.22 -7.33
N THR A 90 5.45 9.27 -7.78
CA THR A 90 4.82 10.52 -8.24
C THR A 90 4.25 11.34 -7.08
N PRO A 91 4.02 12.65 -7.25
CA PRO A 91 3.27 13.44 -6.26
C PRO A 91 1.90 12.85 -5.91
N ALA A 92 1.20 12.28 -6.90
CA ALA A 92 -0.07 11.58 -6.64
C ALA A 92 0.11 10.30 -5.81
N GLY A 93 1.22 9.57 -5.95
CA GLY A 93 1.56 8.45 -5.07
C GLY A 93 1.77 8.90 -3.62
N LEU A 94 2.42 10.04 -3.41
CA LEU A 94 2.59 10.63 -2.07
C LEU A 94 1.24 11.07 -1.49
N MET A 95 0.40 11.75 -2.28
CA MET A 95 -0.96 12.13 -1.90
C MET A 95 -1.82 10.91 -1.53
N LEU A 96 -1.71 9.81 -2.28
CA LEU A 96 -2.39 8.56 -1.96
C LEU A 96 -1.91 7.98 -0.61
N SER A 97 -0.60 7.96 -0.36
CA SER A 97 -0.05 7.53 0.94
C SER A 97 -0.55 8.41 2.08
N ALA A 98 -0.63 9.73 1.86
CA ALA A 98 -1.17 10.68 2.82
C ALA A 98 -2.66 10.46 3.09
N ALA A 99 -3.46 10.19 2.05
CA ALA A 99 -4.89 9.95 2.16
C ALA A 99 -5.21 8.70 3.01
N VAL A 100 -4.51 7.59 2.78
CA VAL A 100 -4.72 6.36 3.58
C VAL A 100 -4.28 6.56 5.03
N GLU A 101 -3.25 7.39 5.27
CA GLU A 101 -2.82 7.76 6.62
C GLU A 101 -3.85 8.61 7.35
N LEU A 102 -4.28 9.70 6.72
CA LEU A 102 -5.30 10.60 7.26
C LEU A 102 -6.53 9.81 7.68
N ARG A 103 -6.92 8.82 6.87
CA ARG A 103 -8.04 7.95 7.18
C ARG A 103 -7.80 7.06 8.39
N ALA A 104 -6.64 6.40 8.47
CA ALA A 104 -6.25 5.56 9.61
C ALA A 104 -6.26 6.33 10.94
N HIS A 105 -5.90 7.62 10.89
CA HIS A 105 -5.90 8.52 12.04
C HIS A 105 -7.22 9.32 12.22
N GLY A 106 -8.32 8.91 11.57
CA GLY A 106 -9.66 9.47 11.81
C GLY A 106 -9.97 10.77 11.06
N HIS A 107 -9.07 11.28 10.23
CA HIS A 107 -9.23 12.49 9.42
C HIS A 107 -9.90 12.19 8.07
N ARG A 108 -11.06 11.50 8.07
CA ARG A 108 -11.73 11.04 6.83
C ARG A 108 -11.99 12.16 5.82
N ALA A 109 -12.45 13.33 6.25
CA ALA A 109 -12.73 14.45 5.33
C ALA A 109 -11.45 14.91 4.60
N ALA A 110 -10.34 15.06 5.32
CA ALA A 110 -9.04 15.41 4.74
C ALA A 110 -8.49 14.29 3.84
N ALA A 111 -8.71 13.02 4.21
CA ALA A 111 -8.34 11.87 3.40
C ALA A 111 -9.00 11.90 2.02
N LEU A 112 -10.32 12.12 1.98
CA LEU A 112 -11.09 12.22 0.74
C LEU A 112 -10.62 13.38 -0.14
N GLN A 113 -10.38 14.55 0.46
CA GLN A 113 -9.87 15.72 -0.26
C GLN A 113 -8.47 15.44 -0.85
N THR A 114 -7.58 14.83 -0.08
CA THR A 114 -6.22 14.50 -0.52
C THR A 114 -6.23 13.45 -1.63
N ALA A 115 -7.07 12.42 -1.53
CA ALA A 115 -7.23 11.42 -2.58
C ALA A 115 -7.82 12.03 -3.87
N ALA A 116 -8.81 12.93 -3.76
CA ALA A 116 -9.37 13.64 -4.90
C ALA A 116 -8.32 14.50 -5.61
N ARG A 117 -7.46 15.21 -4.86
CA ARG A 117 -6.32 15.95 -5.44
C ARG A 117 -5.35 15.04 -6.21
N ALA A 118 -5.11 13.82 -5.71
CA ALA A 118 -4.32 12.83 -6.42
C ALA A 118 -4.98 12.43 -7.76
N VAL A 119 -6.29 12.22 -7.77
CA VAL A 119 -7.06 11.92 -8.99
C VAL A 119 -6.97 13.07 -9.99
N ASP A 120 -7.15 14.31 -9.53
CA ASP A 120 -7.07 15.50 -10.40
C ASP A 120 -5.67 15.66 -11.02
N TRP A 121 -4.62 15.47 -10.21
CA TRP A 121 -3.24 15.48 -10.71
C TRP A 121 -3.02 14.41 -11.79
N LEU A 122 -3.47 13.18 -11.55
CA LEU A 122 -3.34 12.07 -12.50
C LEU A 122 -4.15 12.31 -13.78
N GLY A 123 -5.32 12.95 -13.68
CA GLY A 123 -6.16 13.33 -14.83
C GLY A 123 -5.57 14.45 -15.69
N SER A 124 -4.72 15.30 -15.10
CA SER A 124 -4.06 16.40 -15.82
C SER A 124 -2.84 15.97 -16.64
N ARG A 125 -2.39 14.72 -16.51
CA ARG A 125 -1.16 14.23 -17.17
C ARG A 125 -1.38 13.99 -18.67
N PRO A 126 -0.34 14.17 -19.51
CA PRO A 126 -0.45 13.95 -20.95
C PRO A 126 -0.68 12.47 -21.29
N PRO A 127 -1.22 12.15 -22.50
CA PRO A 127 -1.44 10.78 -22.94
C PRO A 127 -0.22 9.85 -22.84
N SER A 128 0.99 10.38 -23.04
CA SER A 128 2.25 9.63 -22.91
C SER A 128 2.49 9.07 -21.51
N GLU A 129 1.85 9.62 -20.49
CA GLU A 129 1.89 9.12 -19.11
C GLU A 129 0.63 8.32 -18.78
N THR A 130 -0.56 8.81 -19.15
CA THR A 130 -1.84 8.19 -18.73
C THR A 130 -2.08 6.80 -19.32
N THR A 131 -1.44 6.45 -20.44
CA THR A 131 -1.54 5.12 -21.03
C THR A 131 -0.65 4.06 -20.36
N LYS A 132 0.23 4.45 -19.43
CA LYS A 132 1.14 3.52 -18.74
C LYS A 132 0.44 2.79 -17.60
N ASP A 133 0.72 1.50 -17.43
CA ASP A 133 0.11 0.69 -16.37
C ASP A 133 0.41 1.26 -14.97
N GLU A 134 1.62 1.79 -14.72
CA GLU A 134 1.94 2.40 -13.42
C GLU A 134 1.03 3.58 -13.10
N HIS A 135 0.73 4.42 -14.10
CA HIS A 135 -0.19 5.56 -13.95
C HIS A 135 -1.61 5.08 -13.61
N ARG A 136 -2.08 4.05 -14.33
CA ARG A 136 -3.43 3.50 -14.17
C ARG A 136 -3.62 2.80 -12.83
N VAL A 137 -2.58 2.14 -12.32
CA VAL A 137 -2.59 1.54 -10.98
C VAL A 137 -2.75 2.61 -9.90
N VAL A 138 -1.97 3.70 -9.97
CA VAL A 138 -2.08 4.79 -8.99
C VAL A 138 -3.44 5.49 -9.11
N LEU A 139 -3.97 5.68 -10.33
CA LEU A 139 -5.30 6.26 -10.55
C LEU A 139 -6.42 5.40 -9.95
N ALA A 140 -6.39 4.09 -10.19
CA ALA A 140 -7.37 3.17 -9.62
C ALA A 140 -7.34 3.19 -8.09
N ALA A 141 -6.14 3.21 -7.49
CA ALA A 141 -5.97 3.28 -6.04
C ALA A 141 -6.37 4.65 -5.46
N ALA A 142 -6.13 5.76 -6.16
CA ALA A 142 -6.57 7.09 -5.76
C ALA A 142 -8.09 7.23 -5.83
N LEU A 143 -8.73 6.72 -6.88
CA LEU A 143 -10.20 6.65 -6.98
C LEU A 143 -10.79 5.76 -5.87
N TYR A 144 -10.14 4.64 -5.56
CA TYR A 144 -10.49 3.78 -4.43
C TYR A 144 -10.43 4.57 -3.11
N ALA A 145 -9.30 5.21 -2.80
CA ALA A 145 -9.15 6.00 -1.57
C ALA A 145 -10.10 7.21 -1.49
N ALA A 146 -10.49 7.80 -2.63
CA ALA A 146 -11.46 8.87 -2.74
C ALA A 146 -12.92 8.40 -2.63
N GLU A 147 -13.15 7.10 -2.41
CA GLU A 147 -14.47 6.45 -2.40
C GLU A 147 -15.26 6.60 -3.73
N ARG A 148 -14.56 6.84 -4.84
CA ARG A 148 -15.11 6.90 -6.20
C ARG A 148 -15.13 5.48 -6.80
N TRP A 149 -15.82 4.58 -6.12
CA TRP A 149 -15.79 3.13 -6.37
C TRP A 149 -16.20 2.74 -7.79
N ASP A 150 -17.23 3.39 -8.32
CA ASP A 150 -17.75 3.10 -9.66
C ASP A 150 -16.77 3.52 -10.77
N GLU A 151 -15.91 4.50 -10.50
CA GLU A 151 -14.85 4.93 -11.42
C GLU A 151 -13.58 4.08 -11.27
N ALA A 152 -13.23 3.65 -10.04
CA ALA A 152 -12.10 2.76 -9.79
C ALA A 152 -12.30 1.38 -10.44
N ARG A 153 -13.53 0.85 -10.39
CA ARG A 153 -13.87 -0.50 -10.85
C ARG A 153 -13.46 -0.80 -12.29
N PRO A 154 -13.88 -0.04 -13.32
CA PRO A 154 -13.51 -0.35 -14.71
C PRO A 154 -11.99 -0.36 -14.94
N ILE A 155 -11.22 0.47 -14.22
CA ILE A 155 -9.76 0.48 -14.31
C ILE A 155 -9.18 -0.82 -13.74
N TYR A 156 -9.62 -1.24 -12.55
CA TYR A 156 -9.19 -2.53 -11.98
C TYR A 156 -9.61 -3.73 -12.83
N GLN A 157 -10.79 -3.68 -13.48
CA GLN A 157 -11.23 -4.73 -14.40
C GLN A 157 -10.28 -4.84 -15.60
N GLU A 158 -9.87 -3.72 -16.18
CA GLU A 158 -8.91 -3.74 -17.29
C GLU A 158 -7.51 -4.20 -16.85
N LEU A 159 -7.03 -3.74 -15.69
CA LEU A 159 -5.75 -4.19 -15.13
C LEU A 159 -5.75 -5.70 -14.84
N ALA A 160 -6.85 -6.24 -14.30
CA ALA A 160 -7.02 -7.67 -14.05
C ALA A 160 -7.14 -8.48 -15.35
N ALA A 161 -7.74 -7.93 -16.41
CA ALA A 161 -7.80 -8.58 -17.71
C ALA A 161 -6.43 -8.67 -18.39
N ARG A 162 -5.57 -7.65 -18.21
CA ARG A 162 -4.18 -7.64 -18.70
C ARG A 162 -3.26 -8.54 -17.88
N VAL A 163 -3.53 -8.66 -16.57
CA VAL A 163 -2.74 -9.45 -15.61
C VAL A 163 -3.66 -10.42 -14.88
N PRO A 164 -4.08 -11.52 -15.54
CA PRO A 164 -5.06 -12.44 -14.98
C PRO A 164 -4.50 -13.18 -13.76
N LEU A 165 -5.39 -13.48 -12.80
CA LEU A 165 -5.06 -14.21 -11.56
C LEU A 165 -4.63 -15.65 -11.84
N THR A 166 -5.20 -16.26 -12.87
CA THR A 166 -4.91 -17.62 -13.31
C THR A 166 -4.56 -17.60 -14.80
N GLY A 167 -3.48 -18.30 -15.18
CA GLY A 167 -3.09 -18.48 -16.58
C GLY A 167 -2.10 -17.41 -17.08
N GLY A 168 -0.83 -17.82 -17.19
CA GLY A 168 0.26 -17.08 -17.84
C GLY A 168 1.57 -17.74 -17.43
N HIS A 169 2.18 -18.65 -18.19
CA HIS A 169 2.26 -18.76 -19.65
C HIS A 169 1.89 -20.16 -20.16
N GLY A 170 1.43 -20.21 -21.41
CA GLY A 170 1.67 -21.37 -22.29
C GLY A 170 3.14 -21.40 -22.72
N GLU A 171 4.07 -21.43 -21.77
CA GLU A 171 5.49 -21.64 -22.05
C GLU A 171 5.84 -23.07 -21.72
N SER A 172 6.26 -23.77 -22.76
CA SER A 172 7.02 -25.01 -22.63
C SER A 172 8.09 -24.81 -21.55
N PRO A 173 8.31 -25.76 -20.63
CA PRO A 173 9.34 -25.67 -19.58
C PRO A 173 10.79 -25.46 -20.08
N ASN A 174 11.00 -25.37 -21.40
CA ASN A 174 12.29 -25.17 -22.06
C ASN A 174 12.43 -23.83 -22.82
N ALA A 175 11.53 -22.85 -22.67
CA ALA A 175 11.71 -21.53 -23.28
C ALA A 175 12.76 -20.71 -22.50
N PRO A 176 13.75 -20.07 -23.16
CA PRO A 176 14.72 -19.23 -22.47
C PRO A 176 14.03 -17.95 -21.94
N PRO A 177 14.39 -17.47 -20.74
CA PRO A 177 13.79 -16.26 -20.17
C PRO A 177 14.13 -15.05 -21.04
N THR A 178 13.14 -14.23 -21.41
CA THR A 178 13.41 -12.95 -22.08
C THR A 178 13.70 -11.85 -21.05
N PRO A 179 14.68 -10.94 -21.29
CA PRO A 179 15.15 -9.97 -20.28
C PRO A 179 14.16 -8.87 -19.88
N THR A 180 12.97 -8.84 -20.49
CA THR A 180 11.95 -7.77 -20.31
C THR A 180 10.73 -8.20 -19.50
N ASP A 181 10.65 -9.48 -19.11
CA ASP A 181 9.49 -9.98 -18.40
C ASP A 181 9.59 -9.64 -16.91
N VAL A 182 8.62 -8.86 -16.44
CA VAL A 182 8.34 -8.68 -15.01
C VAL A 182 8.32 -10.06 -14.38
N SER A 183 9.17 -10.29 -13.36
CA SER A 183 9.26 -11.59 -12.69
C SER A 183 7.87 -12.14 -12.40
N GLU A 184 7.68 -13.44 -12.65
CA GLU A 184 6.44 -14.15 -12.37
C GLU A 184 5.87 -13.83 -10.98
N THR A 185 6.74 -13.71 -9.98
CA THR A 185 6.37 -13.32 -8.61
C THR A 185 5.72 -11.93 -8.54
N VAL A 186 6.27 -10.96 -9.26
CA VAL A 186 5.74 -9.58 -9.31
C VAL A 186 4.42 -9.54 -10.10
N ARG A 187 4.32 -10.29 -11.20
CA ARG A 187 3.08 -10.43 -11.98
C ARG A 187 1.94 -10.96 -11.10
N VAL A 188 2.20 -12.04 -10.36
CA VAL A 188 1.22 -12.70 -9.50
C VAL A 188 0.80 -11.81 -8.34
N SER A 189 1.76 -11.12 -7.73
CA SER A 189 1.46 -10.13 -6.68
C SER A 189 0.50 -9.05 -7.18
N ARG A 190 0.73 -8.52 -8.40
CA ARG A 190 -0.20 -7.57 -9.05
C ARG A 190 -1.57 -8.18 -9.30
N ALA A 191 -1.62 -9.41 -9.84
CA ALA A 191 -2.88 -10.09 -10.12
C ALA A 191 -3.72 -10.29 -8.84
N ILE A 192 -3.08 -10.71 -7.74
CA ILE A 192 -3.71 -10.84 -6.42
C ILE A 192 -4.23 -9.48 -5.93
N ALA A 193 -3.45 -8.41 -6.09
CA ALA A 193 -3.86 -7.07 -5.68
C ALA A 193 -5.08 -6.59 -6.47
N TYR A 194 -5.11 -6.81 -7.79
CA TYR A 194 -6.24 -6.42 -8.64
C TYR A 194 -7.50 -7.24 -8.33
N ALA A 195 -7.36 -8.55 -8.20
CA ALA A 195 -8.47 -9.42 -7.80
C ALA A 195 -9.01 -9.03 -6.41
N GLY A 196 -8.14 -8.84 -5.42
CA GLY A 196 -8.53 -8.38 -4.08
C GLY A 196 -9.25 -7.04 -4.10
N ALA A 197 -8.80 -6.07 -4.90
CA ALA A 197 -9.48 -4.79 -5.09
C ALA A 197 -10.87 -4.95 -5.72
N LEU A 198 -11.02 -5.81 -6.74
CA LEU A 198 -12.32 -6.11 -7.36
C LEU A 198 -13.29 -6.78 -6.39
N GLY A 199 -12.82 -7.74 -5.59
CA GLY A 199 -13.65 -8.37 -4.56
C GLY A 199 -14.10 -7.37 -3.48
N ALA A 200 -13.21 -6.47 -3.06
CA ALA A 200 -13.54 -5.40 -2.12
C ALA A 200 -14.55 -4.40 -2.71
N LEU A 201 -14.38 -4.00 -3.97
CA LEU A 201 -15.34 -3.16 -4.70
C LEU A 201 -16.71 -3.83 -4.83
N ALA A 202 -16.76 -5.13 -5.10
CA ALA A 202 -18.01 -5.89 -5.14
C ALA A 202 -18.72 -5.87 -3.77
N ALA A 203 -17.98 -6.13 -2.68
CA ALA A 203 -18.52 -6.07 -1.32
C ALA A 203 -19.07 -4.67 -0.97
N ARG A 204 -18.32 -3.60 -1.29
CA ARG A 204 -18.74 -2.20 -1.05
C ARG A 204 -20.00 -1.80 -1.82
N ARG A 205 -20.26 -2.45 -2.97
CA ARG A 205 -21.46 -2.25 -3.79
C ARG A 205 -22.64 -3.15 -3.40
N GLY A 206 -22.50 -3.98 -2.38
CA GLY A 206 -23.51 -4.95 -1.97
C GLY A 206 -23.60 -6.19 -2.87
N ASP A 207 -22.67 -6.37 -3.82
CA ASP A 207 -22.59 -7.57 -4.66
C ASP A 207 -21.86 -8.69 -3.91
N ARG A 208 -22.58 -9.30 -2.96
CA ARG A 208 -22.07 -10.38 -2.11
C ARG A 208 -21.66 -11.61 -2.93
N GLY A 209 -22.39 -11.91 -4.00
CA GLY A 209 -22.12 -13.08 -4.84
C GLY A 209 -20.75 -12.96 -5.52
N GLU A 210 -20.49 -11.82 -6.15
CA GLU A 210 -19.21 -11.54 -6.81
C GLU A 210 -18.05 -11.45 -5.81
N ALA A 211 -18.27 -10.80 -4.66
CA ALA A 211 -17.27 -10.71 -3.61
C ALA A 211 -16.82 -12.10 -3.12
N LEU A 212 -17.78 -13.01 -2.87
CA LEU A 212 -17.49 -14.38 -2.45
C LEU A 212 -16.84 -15.20 -3.58
N ARG A 213 -17.23 -15.00 -4.84
CA ARG A 213 -16.60 -15.64 -6.00
C ARG A 213 -15.11 -15.30 -6.05
N VAL A 214 -14.77 -14.01 -5.97
CA VAL A 214 -13.38 -13.53 -5.96
C VAL A 214 -12.61 -14.09 -4.76
N SER A 215 -13.22 -14.10 -3.56
CA SER A 215 -12.61 -14.69 -2.36
C SER A 215 -12.28 -16.17 -2.56
N ALA A 216 -13.17 -16.93 -3.19
CA ALA A 216 -12.95 -18.34 -3.51
C ALA A 216 -11.83 -18.55 -4.56
N GLU A 217 -11.70 -17.65 -5.54
CA GLU A 217 -10.61 -17.69 -6.51
C GLU A 217 -9.25 -17.44 -5.85
N LEU A 218 -9.16 -16.43 -5.00
CA LEU A 218 -7.95 -16.17 -4.19
C LEU A 218 -7.59 -17.37 -3.32
N ALA A 219 -8.58 -18.07 -2.76
CA ALA A 219 -8.36 -19.24 -1.91
C ALA A 219 -7.77 -20.45 -2.65
N ARG A 220 -7.96 -20.54 -3.97
CA ARG A 220 -7.46 -21.66 -4.80
C ARG A 220 -6.02 -21.48 -5.26
N LEU A 221 -5.39 -20.34 -4.96
CA LEU A 221 -4.00 -20.10 -5.31
C LEU A 221 -3.08 -20.94 -4.44
N ASP A 222 -2.44 -21.93 -5.05
CA ASP A 222 -1.41 -22.75 -4.44
C ASP A 222 -0.12 -22.64 -5.26
N ARG A 223 0.80 -21.79 -4.80
CA ARG A 223 2.10 -21.57 -5.45
C ARG A 223 3.13 -20.96 -4.50
N PRO A 224 4.43 -21.08 -4.81
CA PRO A 224 5.48 -20.46 -4.00
C PRO A 224 5.37 -18.93 -3.91
N PHE A 225 5.91 -18.37 -2.83
CA PHE A 225 6.13 -16.92 -2.64
C PHE A 225 4.87 -16.05 -2.61
N LEU A 226 3.72 -16.62 -2.21
CA LEU A 226 2.50 -15.85 -2.01
C LEU A 226 2.52 -14.99 -0.73
N PHE A 227 3.28 -15.42 0.29
CA PHE A 227 3.46 -14.74 1.58
C PHE A 227 2.15 -14.20 2.19
N GLY A 228 1.08 -14.99 2.12
CA GLY A 228 -0.22 -14.62 2.67
C GLY A 228 -0.99 -13.49 1.97
N ALA A 229 -0.51 -12.94 0.85
CA ALA A 229 -1.17 -11.80 0.16
C ALA A 229 -2.58 -12.14 -0.35
N HIS A 230 -2.77 -13.34 -0.89
CA HIS A 230 -4.08 -13.83 -1.36
C HIS A 230 -5.07 -14.01 -0.19
N THR A 231 -4.61 -14.58 0.93
CA THR A 231 -5.38 -14.72 2.18
C THR A 231 -5.71 -13.36 2.79
N TYR A 232 -4.80 -12.39 2.72
CA TYR A 232 -5.07 -11.02 3.13
C TYR A 232 -6.17 -10.36 2.28
N GLY A 233 -6.14 -10.55 0.96
CA GLY A 233 -7.22 -10.12 0.07
C GLY A 233 -8.57 -10.69 0.48
N ARG A 234 -8.63 -11.98 0.83
CA ARG A 234 -9.84 -12.64 1.34
C ARG A 234 -10.32 -12.04 2.66
N ALA A 235 -9.40 -11.72 3.58
CA ALA A 235 -9.74 -11.08 4.85
C ALA A 235 -10.40 -9.71 4.66
N ARG A 236 -9.87 -8.88 3.75
CA ARG A 236 -10.48 -7.58 3.38
C ARG A 236 -11.89 -7.72 2.84
N ILE A 237 -12.11 -8.72 1.98
CA ILE A 237 -13.45 -9.03 1.44
C ILE A 237 -14.40 -9.44 2.57
N ALA A 238 -14.00 -10.40 3.41
CA ALA A 238 -14.80 -10.87 4.54
C ALA A 238 -15.16 -9.73 5.52
N ALA A 239 -14.21 -8.84 5.81
CA ALA A 239 -14.42 -7.67 6.66
C ALA A 239 -15.50 -6.74 6.08
N LEU A 240 -15.43 -6.42 4.78
CA LEU A 240 -16.41 -5.59 4.08
C LEU A 240 -17.79 -6.26 3.95
N LEU A 241 -17.84 -7.59 3.91
CA LEU A 241 -19.08 -8.36 3.95
C LEU A 241 -19.70 -8.49 5.35
N GLY A 242 -19.03 -7.99 6.39
CA GLY A 242 -19.48 -8.07 7.79
C GLY A 242 -19.16 -9.39 8.49
N GLU A 243 -18.35 -10.26 7.87
CA GLU A 243 -17.98 -11.59 8.37
C GLU A 243 -16.80 -11.49 9.35
N ARG A 244 -17.00 -10.78 10.47
CA ARG A 244 -15.92 -10.33 11.36
C ARG A 244 -15.01 -11.46 11.89
N GLN A 245 -15.59 -12.58 12.32
CA GLN A 245 -14.80 -13.72 12.81
C GLN A 245 -13.96 -14.34 11.68
N GLN A 246 -14.58 -14.60 10.53
CA GLN A 246 -13.88 -15.15 9.37
C GLN A 246 -12.76 -14.22 8.88
N ALA A 247 -12.98 -12.92 8.89
CA ALA A 247 -11.96 -11.94 8.55
C ALA A 247 -10.75 -12.04 9.50
N VAL A 248 -10.97 -12.15 10.82
CA VAL A 248 -9.89 -12.32 11.80
C VAL A 248 -9.15 -13.66 11.62
N ASP A 249 -9.86 -14.74 11.36
CA ASP A 249 -9.26 -16.06 11.11
C ASP A 249 -8.35 -16.02 9.87
N LEU A 250 -8.82 -15.38 8.79
CA LEU A 250 -8.04 -15.17 7.58
C LEU A 250 -6.83 -14.25 7.80
N LEU A 251 -6.94 -13.22 8.65
CA LEU A 251 -5.79 -12.39 9.00
C LEU A 251 -4.73 -13.19 9.76
N ARG A 252 -5.13 -14.04 10.73
CA ARG A 252 -4.22 -14.95 11.44
C ARG A 252 -3.52 -15.91 10.49
N GLU A 253 -4.29 -16.50 9.56
CA GLU A 253 -3.75 -17.39 8.52
C GLU A 253 -2.76 -16.66 7.61
N SER A 254 -3.10 -15.45 7.16
CA SER A 254 -2.23 -14.62 6.33
C SER A 254 -0.89 -14.34 7.02
N PHE A 255 -0.90 -14.06 8.33
CA PHE A 255 0.33 -13.86 9.10
C PHE A 255 1.16 -15.14 9.26
N ALA A 256 0.50 -16.28 9.50
CA ALA A 256 1.18 -17.57 9.55
C ALA A 256 1.83 -17.93 8.20
N GLN A 257 1.28 -17.45 7.08
CA GLN A 257 1.83 -17.60 5.73
C GLN A 257 2.97 -16.61 5.41
N GLY A 258 3.33 -15.72 6.34
CA GLY A 258 4.45 -14.78 6.19
C GLY A 258 4.06 -13.36 5.81
N ASN A 259 2.77 -13.01 5.78
CA ASN A 259 2.36 -11.63 5.67
C ASN A 259 2.66 -10.90 6.99
N SER A 260 3.25 -9.71 6.94
CA SER A 260 3.67 -9.00 8.16
C SER A 260 2.65 -7.97 8.63
N TYR A 261 2.55 -7.83 9.96
CA TYR A 261 1.94 -6.66 10.57
C TYR A 261 2.88 -5.45 10.40
N GLY A 262 2.46 -4.45 9.63
CA GLY A 262 3.24 -3.25 9.37
C GLY A 262 2.36 -2.09 8.86
N VAL A 263 3.00 -1.00 8.44
CA VAL A 263 2.33 0.25 8.03
C VAL A 263 1.20 0.05 7.01
N ASN A 264 1.30 -0.94 6.12
CA ASN A 264 0.25 -1.23 5.14
C ASN A 264 -1.03 -1.81 5.75
N LEU A 265 -0.90 -2.64 6.79
CA LEU A 265 -2.06 -3.21 7.48
C LEU A 265 -2.73 -2.17 8.39
N HIS A 266 -1.92 -1.36 9.08
CA HIS A 266 -2.41 -0.27 9.94
C HIS A 266 -3.35 0.69 9.19
N ARG A 267 -3.07 0.94 7.91
CA ARG A 267 -3.79 1.90 7.08
C ARG A 267 -4.86 1.27 6.18
N ALA A 268 -5.19 0.00 6.41
CA ALA A 268 -6.09 -0.75 5.55
C ALA A 268 -7.56 -0.36 5.79
N MET A 269 -8.08 0.55 4.98
CA MET A 269 -9.46 1.04 5.09
C MET A 269 -10.56 -0.05 4.97
N ASP A 270 -10.21 -1.22 4.43
CA ASP A 270 -11.15 -2.35 4.30
C ASP A 270 -11.30 -3.15 5.59
N LEU A 271 -10.40 -2.94 6.56
CA LEU A 271 -10.47 -3.57 7.88
C LEU A 271 -11.18 -2.69 8.92
N GLU A 272 -11.53 -1.44 8.57
CA GLU A 272 -12.30 -0.54 9.44
C GLU A 272 -13.58 -1.16 10.02
N PRO A 273 -14.35 -2.02 9.29
CA PRO A 273 -15.52 -2.69 9.87
C PRO A 273 -15.21 -3.63 11.05
N LEU A 274 -13.94 -3.98 11.27
CA LEU A 274 -13.46 -4.81 12.37
C LEU A 274 -13.08 -3.99 13.61
N HIS A 275 -12.95 -2.67 13.53
CA HIS A 275 -12.63 -1.84 14.71
C HIS A 275 -13.67 -2.03 15.82
N GLY A 276 -13.19 -2.19 17.05
CA GLY A 276 -14.02 -2.49 18.23
C GLY A 276 -14.41 -3.96 18.37
N TYR A 277 -13.99 -4.84 17.44
CA TYR A 277 -14.13 -6.28 17.59
C TYR A 277 -12.94 -6.87 18.35
N ALA A 278 -13.16 -7.34 19.57
CA ALA A 278 -12.08 -7.75 20.48
C ALA A 278 -11.03 -8.73 19.87
N PRO A 279 -11.41 -9.77 19.09
CA PRO A 279 -10.42 -10.65 18.44
C PRO A 279 -9.53 -9.95 17.42
N PHE A 280 -10.02 -8.88 16.77
CA PHE A 280 -9.22 -8.05 15.86
C PHE A 280 -8.27 -7.15 16.65
N GLU A 281 -8.76 -6.45 17.67
CA GLU A 281 -7.92 -5.59 18.54
C GLU A 281 -6.78 -6.38 19.20
N GLU A 282 -7.05 -7.62 19.64
CA GLU A 282 -6.02 -8.50 20.20
C GLU A 282 -4.98 -8.95 19.16
N LEU A 283 -5.39 -9.08 17.90
CA LEU A 283 -4.51 -9.47 16.80
C LEU A 283 -3.50 -8.37 16.46
N LEU A 284 -3.89 -7.10 16.54
CA LEU A 284 -3.03 -5.96 16.20
C LEU A 284 -2.06 -5.54 17.30
N LYS A 285 -2.28 -6.00 18.54
CA LYS A 285 -1.35 -5.72 19.65
C LYS A 285 0.03 -6.30 19.32
N PRO A 286 1.12 -5.53 19.54
CA PRO A 286 2.48 -6.03 19.41
C PRO A 286 2.63 -7.34 20.18
N LYS A 287 3.13 -8.38 19.51
CA LYS A 287 3.52 -9.63 20.15
C LYS A 287 4.97 -9.45 20.60
N GLY A 288 5.18 -9.50 21.91
CA GLY A 288 6.51 -9.46 22.53
C GLY A 288 7.28 -10.75 22.33
#